data_AF-A0A3D6BQJ4-F1
#
_entry.id   AF-A0A3D6BQJ4-F1
#
_cell.length_a   1.000
_cell.length_b   1.000
_cell.length_c   1.000
_cell.angle_alpha   90.00
_cell.angle_beta   90.00
_cell.angle_gamma   90.00
#
_symmetry.space_group_name_H-M   'P 1'
#
loop_
_entity.id
_entity.type
_entity.pdbx_description
1 polymer ?
#
loop_
_entity_poly.entity_id
_entity_poly.type
_entity_poly.pdbx_seq_one_letter_code
_entity_poly.pdbx_strand_id
1 'polypeptide(L)'
;MRLITLFIILLFAGCKTTKPTIVEKKVKETIIETVHDTIFEIKADSSYYKAYITCINNKPVISQPKARSGTKLKEPNVNLKDSTLTVDCEAEAQKLFAKWKSREIRNDTVIEIPVFIDKEFTFFQKVQLWLGRIFLAIILLATGFYLLKTYTKIGL
;
A
#
# COMPACT_ATOMS: atom_id res chain seq x y z
N MET A 1 26.19 60.15 0.71
CA MET A 1 24.82 59.75 1.09
C MET A 1 24.08 58.95 0.01
N ARG A 2 24.11 59.35 -1.28
CA ARG A 2 23.42 58.65 -2.39
C ARG A 2 23.92 57.22 -2.71
N LEU A 3 25.21 56.93 -2.50
CA LEU A 3 25.79 55.60 -2.76
C LEU A 3 25.37 54.56 -1.70
N ILE A 4 25.24 55.01 -0.44
CA ILE A 4 24.91 54.16 0.70
C ILE A 4 23.44 53.72 0.62
N THR A 5 22.55 54.62 0.22
CA THR A 5 21.13 54.31 0.01
C THR A 5 20.90 53.30 -1.12
N LEU A 6 21.71 53.34 -2.19
CA LEU A 6 21.59 52.39 -3.30
C LEU A 6 22.04 50.96 -2.89
N PHE A 7 23.07 50.87 -2.06
CA PHE A 7 23.61 49.60 -1.57
C PHE A 7 22.64 48.89 -0.60
N ILE A 8 21.91 49.67 0.22
CA ILE A 8 20.91 49.15 1.16
C ILE A 8 19.71 48.55 0.40
N ILE A 9 19.23 49.20 -0.67
CA ILE A 9 18.10 48.71 -1.47
C ILE A 9 18.46 47.38 -2.17
N LEU A 10 19.71 47.23 -2.61
CA LEU A 10 20.20 46.01 -3.27
C LEU A 10 20.22 44.78 -2.33
N LEU A 11 20.43 44.99 -1.02
CA LEU A 11 20.43 43.91 -0.01
C LEU A 11 19.03 43.33 0.24
N PHE A 12 17.96 44.12 0.04
CA PHE A 12 16.58 43.66 0.26
C PHE A 12 15.96 42.92 -0.95
N ALA A 13 16.57 43.00 -2.14
CA ALA A 13 16.03 42.38 -3.35
C ALA A 13 16.33 40.86 -3.49
N GLY A 14 17.06 40.27 -2.53
CA GLY A 14 17.64 38.92 -2.67
C GLY A 14 16.84 37.74 -2.12
N CYS A 15 15.62 37.91 -1.60
CA CYS A 15 14.93 36.81 -0.92
C CYS A 15 14.05 35.97 -1.88
N LYS A 16 14.67 35.00 -2.57
CA LYS A 16 13.93 33.88 -3.19
C LYS A 16 14.18 32.61 -2.38
N THR A 17 13.21 32.24 -1.54
CA THR A 17 13.24 30.97 -0.81
C THR A 17 12.99 29.82 -1.79
N THR A 18 13.91 28.86 -1.86
CA THR A 18 13.72 27.65 -2.66
C THR A 18 12.89 26.68 -1.83
N LYS A 19 11.68 26.33 -2.30
CA LYS A 19 10.78 25.39 -1.62
C LYS A 19 11.43 23.99 -1.51
N PRO A 20 11.14 23.20 -0.46
CA PRO A 20 11.68 21.85 -0.31
C PRO A 20 11.25 20.96 -1.48
N THR A 21 12.14 20.07 -1.91
CA THR A 21 11.90 19.12 -3.00
C THR A 21 11.08 17.94 -2.46
N ILE A 22 9.92 17.69 -3.07
CA ILE A 22 9.06 16.53 -2.77
C ILE A 22 9.60 15.36 -3.60
N VAL A 23 10.08 14.30 -2.94
CA VAL A 23 10.47 13.06 -3.62
C VAL A 23 9.24 12.15 -3.64
N GLU A 24 8.67 11.93 -4.83
CA GLU A 24 7.62 10.95 -5.04
C GLU A 24 8.24 9.55 -5.09
N LYS A 25 7.87 8.69 -4.14
CA LYS A 25 8.29 7.29 -4.09
C LYS A 25 7.18 6.44 -4.73
N LYS A 26 7.55 5.51 -5.62
CA LYS A 26 6.63 4.74 -6.47
C LYS A 26 6.16 3.46 -5.79
N VAL A 27 4.84 3.32 -5.64
CA VAL A 27 4.14 2.14 -5.12
C VAL A 27 4.40 0.91 -6.02
N LYS A 28 4.79 -0.21 -5.41
CA LYS A 28 4.81 -1.54 -6.05
C LYS A 28 3.75 -2.42 -5.42
N GLU A 29 2.73 -2.80 -6.18
CA GLU A 29 1.78 -3.85 -5.77
C GLU A 29 2.44 -5.21 -6.00
N THR A 30 2.70 -5.95 -4.93
CA THR A 30 3.21 -7.33 -5.02
C THR A 30 2.10 -8.27 -4.56
N ILE A 31 1.52 -9.01 -5.49
CA ILE A 31 0.50 -10.01 -5.22
C ILE A 31 1.22 -11.29 -4.76
N ILE A 32 1.15 -11.62 -3.46
CA ILE A 32 1.70 -12.86 -2.91
C ILE A 32 0.57 -13.88 -2.79
N GLU A 33 0.55 -14.89 -3.65
CA GLU A 33 -0.36 -16.04 -3.52
C GLU A 33 0.18 -17.01 -2.47
N THR A 34 -0.33 -16.93 -1.23
CA THR A 34 0.07 -17.87 -0.16
C THR A 34 -0.84 -19.10 -0.18
N VAL A 35 -0.28 -20.27 -0.48
CA VAL A 35 -1.00 -21.55 -0.42
C VAL A 35 -1.05 -22.01 1.04
N HIS A 36 -2.24 -22.14 1.62
CA HIS A 36 -2.43 -22.63 2.98
C HIS A 36 -2.81 -24.11 3.01
N ASP A 37 -1.97 -24.92 3.66
CA ASP A 37 -2.29 -26.32 3.99
C ASP A 37 -3.25 -26.36 5.19
N THR A 38 -4.55 -26.32 4.90
CA THR A 38 -5.60 -26.37 5.94
C THR A 38 -6.47 -27.62 5.81
N ILE A 39 -6.72 -28.28 6.93
CA ILE A 39 -7.63 -29.43 7.02
C ILE A 39 -9.05 -28.88 7.18
N PHE A 40 -9.93 -29.15 6.20
CA PHE A 40 -11.33 -28.76 6.24
C PHE A 40 -12.17 -29.85 6.92
N GLU A 41 -12.78 -29.55 8.05
CA GLU A 41 -13.75 -30.45 8.69
C GLU A 41 -15.12 -30.32 7.98
N ILE A 42 -15.46 -31.31 7.16
CA ILE A 42 -16.73 -31.37 6.44
C ILE A 42 -17.67 -32.30 7.21
N LYS A 43 -18.83 -31.78 7.64
CA LYS A 43 -19.88 -32.62 8.23
C LYS A 43 -20.38 -33.64 7.21
N ALA A 44 -20.59 -34.87 7.65
CA ALA A 44 -21.14 -35.93 6.80
C ALA A 44 -22.50 -35.50 6.21
N ASP A 45 -22.66 -35.67 4.91
CA ASP A 45 -23.89 -35.42 4.15
C ASP A 45 -24.16 -36.62 3.22
N SER A 46 -25.41 -36.87 2.90
CA SER A 46 -25.81 -38.02 2.08
C SER A 46 -26.86 -37.60 1.05
N SER A 47 -26.62 -37.92 -0.22
CA SER A 47 -27.61 -37.84 -1.30
C SER A 47 -28.17 -39.23 -1.60
N TYR A 48 -29.41 -39.29 -2.11
CA TYR A 48 -30.11 -40.56 -2.35
C TYR A 48 -30.51 -40.70 -3.81
N TYR A 49 -30.30 -41.88 -4.37
CA TYR A 49 -30.76 -42.24 -5.72
C TYR A 49 -31.35 -43.64 -5.73
N LYS A 50 -32.55 -43.79 -6.31
CA LYS A 50 -33.22 -45.07 -6.53
C LYS A 50 -33.80 -45.11 -7.93
N ALA A 51 -33.53 -46.17 -8.68
CA ALA A 51 -34.17 -46.42 -9.97
C ALA A 51 -34.31 -47.92 -10.23
N TYR A 52 -35.20 -48.29 -11.14
CA TYR A 52 -35.30 -49.65 -11.67
C TYR A 52 -34.42 -49.81 -12.91
N ILE A 53 -33.80 -50.98 -13.08
CA ILE A 53 -33.10 -51.34 -14.31
C ILE A 53 -34.05 -52.24 -15.09
N THR A 54 -34.55 -51.74 -16.22
CA THR A 54 -35.44 -52.48 -17.11
C THR A 54 -34.71 -52.82 -18.41
N CYS A 55 -34.84 -54.05 -18.88
CA CYS A 55 -34.28 -54.46 -20.17
C CYS A 55 -35.28 -54.16 -21.28
N ILE A 56 -34.90 -53.27 -22.21
CA ILE A 56 -35.64 -53.01 -23.43
C ILE A 56 -34.74 -53.43 -24.59
N ASN A 57 -35.19 -54.37 -25.42
CA ASN A 57 -34.44 -54.87 -26.59
C ASN A 57 -33.02 -55.39 -26.22
N ASN A 58 -32.91 -56.19 -25.15
CA ASN A 58 -31.65 -56.71 -24.61
C ASN A 58 -30.62 -55.64 -24.18
N LYS A 59 -31.04 -54.37 -24.02
CA LYS A 59 -30.20 -53.30 -23.47
C LYS A 59 -30.76 -52.86 -22.11
N PRO A 60 -29.91 -52.72 -21.07
CA PRO A 60 -30.36 -52.26 -19.77
C PRO A 60 -30.62 -50.74 -19.83
N VAL A 61 -31.80 -50.31 -19.36
CA VAL A 61 -32.26 -48.92 -19.37
C VAL A 61 -32.78 -48.55 -17.97
N ILE A 62 -32.47 -47.33 -17.52
CA ILE A 62 -32.95 -46.79 -16.24
C ILE A 62 -34.43 -46.39 -16.36
N SER A 63 -35.27 -46.88 -15.45
CA SER A 63 -36.70 -46.58 -15.39
C SER A 63 -37.10 -46.07 -14.00
N GLN A 64 -37.98 -45.06 -13.98
CA GLN A 64 -38.50 -44.40 -12.76
C GLN A 64 -37.41 -43.92 -11.78
N PRO A 65 -36.50 -43.03 -12.20
CA PRO A 65 -35.50 -42.47 -11.30
C PRO A 65 -36.17 -41.61 -10.21
N LYS A 66 -35.79 -41.86 -8.95
CA LYS A 66 -36.10 -41.03 -7.79
C LYS A 66 -34.78 -40.59 -7.16
N ALA A 67 -34.45 -39.31 -7.35
CA ALA A 67 -33.31 -38.68 -6.71
C ALA A 67 -33.79 -37.80 -5.55
N ARG A 68 -32.97 -37.66 -4.50
CA ARG A 68 -33.11 -36.62 -3.47
C ARG A 68 -31.76 -35.99 -3.21
N SER A 69 -31.74 -34.67 -3.22
CA SER A 69 -30.57 -33.88 -2.83
C SER A 69 -30.32 -34.01 -1.33
N GLY A 70 -29.03 -33.99 -0.95
CA GLY A 70 -28.62 -33.80 0.45
C GLY A 70 -28.72 -32.34 0.87
N THR A 71 -28.17 -31.99 2.03
CA THR A 71 -28.18 -30.60 2.52
C THR A 71 -27.20 -29.73 1.72
N LYS A 72 -26.09 -30.32 1.27
CA LYS A 72 -25.01 -29.67 0.53
C LYS A 72 -24.64 -30.43 -0.76
N LEU A 73 -24.99 -31.71 -0.86
CA LEU A 73 -24.82 -32.53 -2.05
C LEU A 73 -25.98 -32.35 -3.02
N LYS A 74 -25.65 -32.14 -4.30
CA LYS A 74 -26.63 -32.14 -5.40
C LYS A 74 -27.21 -33.54 -5.62
N GLU A 75 -28.30 -33.60 -6.37
CA GLU A 75 -28.87 -34.87 -6.83
C GLU A 75 -27.82 -35.67 -7.65
N PRO A 76 -27.68 -36.99 -7.40
CA PRO A 76 -26.70 -37.80 -8.10
C PRO A 76 -26.99 -37.88 -9.60
N ASN A 77 -25.98 -37.62 -10.43
CA ASN A 77 -26.07 -37.86 -11.87
C ASN A 77 -25.76 -39.33 -12.15
N VAL A 78 -26.69 -40.02 -12.82
CA VAL A 78 -26.57 -41.45 -13.05
C VAL A 78 -26.62 -41.75 -14.54
N ASN A 79 -25.55 -42.36 -15.03
CA ASN A 79 -25.43 -42.78 -16.42
C ASN A 79 -25.23 -44.30 -16.48
N LEU A 80 -25.99 -44.94 -17.37
CA LEU A 80 -25.89 -46.37 -17.63
C LEU A 80 -25.40 -46.55 -19.07
N LYS A 81 -24.12 -46.90 -19.21
CA LYS A 81 -23.49 -47.10 -20.52
C LYS A 81 -22.85 -48.47 -20.55
N ASP A 82 -23.18 -49.27 -21.57
CA ASP A 82 -22.54 -50.55 -21.87
C ASP A 82 -22.41 -51.49 -20.65
N SER A 83 -23.49 -51.59 -19.84
CA SER A 83 -23.59 -52.35 -18.58
C SER A 83 -22.92 -51.77 -17.33
N THR A 84 -22.23 -50.63 -17.43
CA THR A 84 -21.64 -49.94 -16.28
C THR A 84 -22.57 -48.83 -15.78
N LEU A 85 -22.89 -48.85 -14.48
CA LEU A 85 -23.63 -47.80 -13.78
C LEU A 85 -22.66 -46.82 -13.14
N THR A 86 -22.58 -45.60 -13.65
CA THR A 86 -21.77 -44.52 -13.07
C THR A 86 -22.69 -43.59 -12.28
N VAL A 87 -22.33 -43.32 -11.02
CA VAL A 87 -23.06 -42.43 -10.12
C VAL A 87 -22.13 -41.31 -9.67
N ASP A 88 -22.36 -40.12 -10.19
CA ASP A 88 -21.57 -38.93 -9.87
C ASP A 88 -22.32 -38.05 -8.87
N CYS A 89 -21.72 -37.79 -7.71
CA CYS A 89 -22.25 -36.88 -6.70
C CYS A 89 -21.35 -35.64 -6.62
N GLU A 90 -21.89 -34.46 -6.94
CA GLU A 90 -21.08 -33.24 -7.02
C GLU A 90 -21.34 -32.27 -5.85
N ALA A 91 -20.25 -31.70 -5.32
CA ALA A 91 -20.23 -30.74 -4.22
C ALA A 91 -19.53 -29.41 -4.61
N GLU A 92 -19.92 -28.80 -5.73
CA GLU A 92 -19.23 -27.64 -6.33
C GLU A 92 -19.04 -26.47 -5.35
N ALA A 93 -20.04 -26.17 -4.52
CA ALA A 93 -20.00 -25.03 -3.61
C ALA A 93 -18.86 -25.14 -2.57
N GLN A 94 -18.58 -26.36 -2.08
CA GLN A 94 -17.51 -26.59 -1.11
C GLN A 94 -16.12 -26.46 -1.78
N LYS A 95 -15.99 -26.93 -3.02
CA LYS A 95 -14.77 -26.81 -3.83
C LYS A 95 -14.45 -25.34 -4.15
N LEU A 96 -15.46 -24.56 -4.53
CA LEU A 96 -15.32 -23.13 -4.81
C LEU A 96 -14.97 -22.34 -3.54
N PHE A 97 -15.59 -22.67 -2.40
CA PHE A 97 -15.27 -22.05 -1.13
C PHE A 97 -13.82 -22.34 -0.68
N ALA A 98 -13.37 -23.59 -0.77
CA ALA A 98 -11.98 -23.95 -0.47
C ALA A 98 -11.01 -23.21 -1.39
N LYS A 99 -11.31 -23.14 -2.70
CA LYS A 99 -10.48 -22.42 -3.69
C LYS A 99 -10.43 -20.92 -3.41
N TRP A 100 -11.57 -20.29 -3.11
CA TRP A 100 -11.61 -18.86 -2.78
C TRP A 100 -10.83 -18.57 -1.49
N LYS A 101 -11.02 -19.38 -0.44
CA LYS A 101 -10.35 -19.20 0.85
C LYS A 101 -8.84 -19.45 0.76
N SER A 102 -8.38 -20.34 -0.12
CA SER A 102 -6.95 -20.51 -0.40
C SER A 102 -6.33 -19.34 -1.16
N ARG A 103 -7.15 -18.54 -1.84
CA ARG A 103 -6.72 -17.36 -2.60
C ARG A 103 -6.88 -16.12 -1.72
N GLU A 104 -6.08 -16.03 -0.67
CA GLU A 104 -6.03 -14.80 0.12
C GLU A 104 -5.12 -13.79 -0.59
N ILE A 105 -5.75 -12.84 -1.29
CA ILE A 105 -5.05 -11.73 -1.96
C ILE A 105 -4.71 -10.70 -0.89
N ARG A 106 -3.49 -10.77 -0.34
CA ARG A 106 -3.01 -9.76 0.60
C ARG A 106 -2.53 -8.55 -0.17
N ASN A 107 -3.33 -7.49 -0.16
CA ASN A 107 -2.93 -6.18 -0.68
C ASN A 107 -2.07 -5.48 0.39
N ASP A 108 -0.78 -5.77 0.42
CA ASP A 108 0.16 -5.02 1.27
C ASP A 108 0.37 -3.63 0.64
N THR A 109 -0.44 -2.66 1.07
CA THR A 109 -0.28 -1.26 0.68
C THR A 109 0.90 -0.65 1.42
N VAL A 110 2.09 -0.69 0.82
CA VAL A 110 3.24 0.08 1.31
C VAL A 110 2.99 1.56 0.98
N ILE A 111 2.42 2.29 1.94
CA ILE A 111 2.22 3.74 1.83
C ILE A 111 3.58 4.41 1.97
N GLU A 112 4.11 4.93 0.86
CA GLU A 112 5.35 5.68 0.86
C GLU A 112 5.06 7.16 1.09
N ILE A 113 5.23 7.61 2.34
CA ILE A 113 5.01 9.00 2.75
C ILE A 113 6.09 9.88 2.10
N PRO A 114 5.76 11.02 1.46
CA PRO A 114 6.76 11.94 0.94
C PRO A 114 7.59 12.51 2.10
N VAL A 115 8.88 12.18 2.13
CA VAL A 115 9.81 12.74 3.12
C VAL A 115 10.29 14.08 2.62
N PHE A 116 10.01 15.14 3.38
CA PHE A 116 10.58 16.46 3.14
C PHE A 116 12.08 16.40 3.44
N ILE A 117 12.91 16.41 2.39
CA ILE A 117 14.35 16.54 2.55
C ILE A 117 14.67 18.03 2.56
N ASP A 118 15.10 18.53 3.71
CA ASP A 118 15.63 19.88 3.83
C ASP A 118 16.85 20.02 2.92
N LYS A 119 16.78 20.97 1.98
CA LYS A 119 17.87 21.22 1.05
C LYS A 119 19.07 21.77 1.81
N GLU A 120 20.23 21.12 1.67
CA GLU A 120 21.47 21.64 2.22
C GLU A 120 21.79 23.02 1.66
N PHE A 121 22.21 23.95 2.54
CA PHE A 121 22.62 25.29 2.13
C PHE A 121 23.76 25.22 1.12
N THR A 122 23.66 25.99 0.04
CA THR A 122 24.74 26.09 -0.95
C THR A 122 25.98 26.72 -0.32
N PHE A 123 27.16 26.38 -0.84
CA PHE A 123 28.43 26.93 -0.32
C PHE A 123 28.40 28.47 -0.27
N PHE A 124 27.87 29.12 -1.32
CA PHE A 124 27.75 30.58 -1.37
C PHE A 124 26.82 31.14 -0.28
N GLN A 125 25.69 30.47 -0.02
CA GLN A 125 24.77 30.86 1.07
C GLN A 125 25.43 30.73 2.44
N LYS A 126 26.23 29.68 2.67
CA LYS A 126 27.00 29.52 3.91
C LYS A 126 28.00 30.66 4.10
N VAL A 127 28.72 31.04 3.03
CA VAL A 127 29.67 32.15 3.06
C VAL A 127 28.96 33.48 3.34
N GLN A 128 27.82 33.75 2.70
CA GLN A 128 27.04 34.97 2.94
C GLN A 128 26.52 35.06 4.39
N LEU A 129 26.02 33.95 4.95
CA LEU A 129 25.61 33.89 6.35
C LEU A 129 26.78 34.17 7.30
N TRP A 130 27.97 33.63 7.00
CA TRP A 130 29.16 33.84 7.82
C TRP A 130 29.64 35.29 7.78
N LEU A 131 29.67 35.90 6.59
CA LEU A 131 29.97 37.33 6.41
C LEU A 131 28.98 38.23 7.17
N GLY A 132 27.68 37.92 7.11
CA GLY A 132 26.66 38.65 7.86
C GLY A 132 26.90 38.61 9.38
N ARG A 133 27.30 37.44 9.92
CA ARG A 133 27.63 37.29 11.35
C ARG A 133 28.85 38.12 11.75
N ILE A 134 29.90 38.14 10.92
CA ILE A 134 31.10 38.95 11.17
C ILE A 134 30.76 40.43 11.16
N PHE A 135 29.97 40.86 10.18
CA PHE A 135 29.57 42.26 10.07
C PHE A 135 28.77 42.72 11.30
N LEU A 136 27.84 41.88 11.78
CA LEU A 136 27.07 42.15 13.00
C LEU A 136 27.99 42.24 14.24
N ALA A 137 28.97 41.34 14.37
CA ALA A 137 29.94 41.39 15.46
C ALA A 137 30.78 42.68 15.46
N ILE A 138 31.22 43.14 14.29
CA ILE A 138 31.97 44.39 14.15
C ILE A 138 31.13 45.59 14.57
N ILE A 139 29.85 45.62 14.16
CA ILE A 139 28.93 46.70 14.57
C ILE A 139 28.78 46.73 16.10
N LEU A 140 28.57 45.58 16.74
CA LEU A 140 28.43 45.51 18.20
C LEU A 140 29.70 45.96 18.93
N LEU A 141 30.88 45.61 18.43
CA LEU A 141 32.15 46.07 19.01
C LEU A 141 32.35 47.58 18.82
N ALA A 142 32.02 48.10 17.64
CA ALA A 142 32.15 49.53 17.34
C ALA A 142 31.17 50.38 18.19
N THR A 143 29.91 49.95 18.33
CA THR A 143 28.93 50.65 19.18
C THR A 143 29.30 50.54 20.66
N GLY A 144 29.75 49.38 21.13
CA GLY A 144 30.25 49.21 22.50
C GLY A 144 31.44 50.11 22.80
N PHE A 145 32.43 50.17 21.90
CA PHE A 145 33.60 51.04 22.05
C PHE A 145 33.21 52.53 22.00
N TYR A 146 32.29 52.91 21.11
CA TYR A 146 31.79 54.28 21.04
C TYR A 146 31.09 54.70 22.34
N LEU A 147 30.23 53.84 22.89
CA LEU A 147 29.56 54.08 24.17
C LEU A 147 30.58 54.23 25.30
N LEU A 148 31.54 53.31 25.44
CA LEU A 148 32.60 53.40 26.44
C LEU A 148 33.41 54.70 26.32
N LYS A 149 33.75 55.12 25.10
CA LYS A 149 34.45 56.38 24.84
C LYS A 149 33.60 57.61 25.17
N THR A 150 32.29 57.56 24.97
CA THR A 150 31.40 58.66 25.38
C THR A 150 31.21 58.73 26.89
N TYR A 151 31.14 57.58 27.58
CA TYR A 151 31.06 57.54 29.04
C TYR A 151 32.34 58.06 29.71
N THR A 152 33.53 57.73 29.18
CA THR A 152 34.80 58.25 29.73
C THR A 152 35.05 59.72 29.43
N LYS A 153 34.48 60.28 28.36
CA LYS A 153 34.54 61.72 28.06
C LYS A 153 33.60 62.59 28.89
N ILE A 154 32.50 62.03 29.39
CA ILE A 154 31.50 62.76 30.21
C ILE A 154 31.86 62.73 31.70
N GLY A 155 32.75 61.82 32.12
CA GLY A 155 33.20 61.67 33.51
C GLY A 155 34.53 62.36 33.86
N LEU A 156 35.03 63.29 33.03
CA LEU A 156 36.19 64.15 33.33
C LEU A 156 35.77 65.63 33.30
#